data_AF-A0A7X1Y284-F1
#
_entry.id   AF-A0A7X1Y284-F1
#
_cell.length_a   1.000
_cell.length_b   1.000
_cell.length_c   1.000
_cell.angle_alpha   90.00
_cell.angle_beta   90.00
_cell.angle_gamma   90.00
#
_symmetry.space_group_name_H-M   'P 1'
#
loop_
_entity.id
_entity.type
_entity.pdbx_description
1 polymer ?
#
loop_
_entity_poly.entity_id
_entity_poly.type
_entity_poly.pdbx_seq_one_letter_code
_entity_poly.pdbx_strand_id
1 'polypeptide(L)' 'MSPWLTVIGIGEDGFSGLGKNARRALLSATQVVGSQRQLDLLPACIRAERRTWPSPFSLAPVLALRGEPVCV' A
#
# COMPACT_ATOMS: atom_id res chain seq x y z
N MET A 1 16.81 0.92 12.31
CA MET A 1 15.82 -0.01 11.71
C MET A 1 15.00 0.78 10.72
N SER A 2 14.92 0.34 9.46
CA SER A 2 14.03 0.98 8.48
C SER A 2 12.59 0.57 8.76
N PRO A 3 11.61 1.46 8.56
CA PRO A 3 10.20 1.10 8.72
C PRO A 3 9.82 0.03 7.69
N TRP A 4 9.17 -1.04 8.14
CA TRP A 4 8.67 -2.10 7.27
C TRP A 4 7.25 -1.76 6.75
N LEU A 5 6.45 -1.04 7.53
CA LEU A 5 5.09 -0.63 7.16
C LEU A 5 5.03 0.89 6.92
N THR A 6 4.45 1.30 5.79
CA THR A 6 4.13 2.70 5.49
C THR A 6 2.63 2.88 5.28
N VAL A 7 2.01 3.80 6.02
CA VAL A 7 0.59 4.15 5.86
C VAL A 7 0.49 5.35 4.90
N ILE A 8 -0.29 5.22 3.84
CA ILE A 8 -0.41 6.21 2.76
C ILE A 8 -1.86 6.62 2.59
N GLY A 9 -2.15 7.90 2.83
CA GLY A 9 -3.43 8.49 2.43
C GLY A 9 -3.46 8.69 0.91
N ILE A 10 -4.38 8.00 0.22
CA ILE A 10 -4.65 8.20 -1.21
C ILE A 10 -5.99 8.93 -1.35
N GLY A 11 -5.93 10.17 -1.83
CA GLY A 11 -7.10 10.99 -2.15
C GLY A 11 -7.72 10.64 -3.51
N GLU A 12 -8.65 11.46 -3.97
CA GLU A 12 -9.37 11.26 -5.24
C GLU A 12 -8.46 11.36 -6.48
N ASP A 13 -7.39 12.16 -6.42
CA ASP A 13 -6.37 12.28 -7.47
C ASP A 13 -5.49 11.02 -7.64
N GLY A 14 -5.70 10.02 -6.77
CA GLY A 14 -5.00 8.76 -6.79
C GLY A 14 -3.48 8.91 -6.64
N PHE A 15 -2.73 8.09 -7.38
CA PHE A 15 -1.26 8.15 -7.36
C PHE A 15 -0.70 9.51 -7.82
N SER A 16 -1.44 10.28 -8.63
CA SER A 16 -0.96 11.56 -9.15
C SER A 16 -0.97 12.68 -8.10
N GLY A 17 -1.83 12.58 -7.09
CA GLY A 17 -1.85 13.50 -5.94
C GLY A 17 -0.79 13.19 -4.87
N LEU A 18 -0.09 12.06 -4.97
CA LEU A 18 0.86 11.64 -3.93
C LEU A 18 2.17 12.44 -3.97
N GLY A 19 2.66 12.80 -2.78
CA GLY A 19 4.00 13.36 -2.60
C GLY A 19 5.12 12.34 -2.87
N LYS A 20 6.35 12.85 -3.05
CA LYS A 20 7.54 12.03 -3.42
C LYS A 20 7.79 10.84 -2.49
N ASN A 21 7.60 11.02 -1.18
CA ASN A 21 7.82 9.95 -0.20
C ASN A 21 6.82 8.80 -0.33
N ALA A 22 5.54 9.10 -0.49
CA ALA A 22 4.49 8.09 -0.67
C ALA A 22 4.69 7.31 -1.98
N ARG A 23 5.01 8.02 -3.08
CA ARG A 23 5.32 7.36 -4.36
C ARG A 23 6.52 6.43 -4.25
N ARG A 24 7.59 6.87 -3.58
CA ARG A 24 8.78 6.02 -3.37
C ARG A 24 8.47 4.80 -2.51
N ALA A 25 7.67 4.95 -1.47
CA ALA A 25 7.23 3.83 -0.64
C ALA A 25 6.44 2.80 -1.48
N LEU A 26 5.45 3.24 -2.27
CA LEU A 26 4.69 2.36 -3.16
C LEU A 26 5.56 1.65 -4.21
N LEU A 27 6.55 2.36 -4.78
CA LEU A 27 7.48 1.79 -5.75
C LEU A 27 8.44 0.77 -5.14
N SER A 28 8.73 0.88 -3.83
CA SER A 28 9.63 -0.03 -3.12
C SER A 28 8.90 -1.15 -2.38
N ALA A 29 7.57 -1.06 -2.28
CA ALA A 29 6.76 -2.02 -1.57
C ALA A 29 6.69 -3.35 -2.32
N THR A 30 6.74 -4.46 -1.59
CA THR A 30 6.42 -5.79 -2.12
C THR A 30 4.90 -5.99 -2.16
N GLN A 31 4.18 -5.39 -1.22
CA GLN A 31 2.73 -5.56 -1.07
C GLN A 31 2.05 -4.23 -0.73
N VAL A 32 0.86 -4.01 -1.30
CA VAL A 32 -0.03 -2.89 -0.99
C VAL A 32 -1.38 -3.44 -0.58
N VAL A 33 -1.82 -3.11 0.63
CA VAL A 33 -3.10 -3.59 1.17
C VAL A 33 -4.05 -2.41 1.33
N GLY A 34 -5.25 -2.49 0.78
CA GLY A 34 -6.15 -1.34 0.74
C GLY A 34 -7.60 -1.70 0.44
N SER A 35 -8.48 -0.70 0.39
CA SER A 35 -9.81 -0.90 -0.21
C SER A 35 -9.68 -1.09 -1.73
N GLN A 36 -10.63 -1.81 -2.34
CA GLN A 36 -10.64 -2.00 -3.80
C GLN A 36 -10.50 -0.64 -4.54
N ARG A 37 -11.29 0.36 -4.12
CA ARG A 37 -11.25 1.71 -4.69
C ARG A 37 -9.85 2.34 -4.67
N GLN A 38 -9.09 2.19 -3.58
CA GLN A 38 -7.74 2.75 -3.47
C GLN A 38 -6.73 1.97 -4.32
N LEU A 39 -6.86 0.65 -4.36
CA LEU A 39 -5.97 -0.21 -5.16
C LEU A 39 -6.15 0.05 -6.66
N ASP A 40 -7.36 0.38 -7.09
CA ASP A 40 -7.66 0.73 -8.49
C ASP A 40 -7.03 2.07 -8.91
N LEU A 41 -6.74 2.96 -7.96
CA LEU A 41 -6.04 4.24 -8.21
C LEU A 41 -4.53 4.09 -8.39
N LEU A 42 -3.99 2.88 -8.21
CA LEU A 42 -2.56 2.61 -8.37
C LEU A 42 -2.23 2.31 -9.84
N PRO A 43 -1.25 3.00 -10.44
CA PRO A 43 -0.84 2.77 -11.82
C PRO A 43 -0.09 1.43 -11.96
N ALA A 44 0.01 0.95 -13.20
CA ALA A 44 0.70 -0.31 -13.53
C ALA A 44 2.21 -0.30 -13.23
N CYS A 45 2.82 0.87 -13.01
CA CYS A 45 4.23 0.94 -12.59
C CYS A 45 4.45 0.49 -11.14
N ILE A 46 3.40 0.43 -10.32
CA ILE A 46 3.46 -0.19 -9.00
C ILE A 46 3.40 -1.71 -9.18
N ARG A 47 4.54 -2.35 -8.92
CA ARG A 47 4.73 -3.80 -9.07
C ARG A 47 4.34 -4.61 -7.84
N ALA A 48 4.06 -3.93 -6.73
CA ALA A 48 3.62 -4.55 -5.50
C ALA A 48 2.34 -5.37 -5.70
N GLU A 49 2.23 -6.51 -5.01
CA GLU A 49 1.00 -7.29 -4.98
C GLU A 49 -0.12 -6.48 -4.31
N ARG A 50 -1.27 -6.36 -4.98
CA ARG A 50 -2.43 -5.61 -4.48
C ARG A 50 -3.35 -6.57 -3.72
N ARG A 51 -3.55 -6.33 -2.43
CA ARG A 51 -4.43 -7.14 -1.58
C ARG A 51 -5.55 -6.30 -1.01
N THR A 52 -6.79 -6.76 -1.14
CA THR A 52 -7.91 -6.09 -0.48
C THR A 52 -7.90 -6.40 1.01
N TRP A 53 -8.42 -5.48 1.81
CA TRP A 53 -8.71 -5.79 3.21
C TRP A 53 -9.67 -6.99 3.31
N PRO A 54 -9.43 -7.95 4.22
CA PRO A 54 -10.35 -9.06 4.41
C PRO A 54 -11.70 -8.55 4.93
N SER A 55 -12.75 -9.32 4.66
CA SER A 55 -14.06 -9.17 5.28
C SER A 55 -14.37 -10.44 6.05
N PRO A 56 -14.55 -10.39 7.39
CA PRO A 56 -14.48 -9.19 8.25
C PRO A 56 -13.08 -8.57 8.33
N PHE A 57 -13.02 -7.28 8.65
CA PHE A 57 -11.76 -6.53 8.73
C PHE A 57 -10.80 -7.15 9.75
N SER A 58 -9.53 -7.27 9.37
CA SER A 58 -8.46 -7.75 10.23
C SER A 58 -7.10 -7.21 9.78
N LEU A 59 -6.27 -6.86 10.76
CA LEU A 59 -4.86 -6.48 10.54
C LEU A 59 -3.93 -7.70 10.48
N ALA A 60 -4.41 -8.89 10.86
CA ALA A 60 -3.57 -10.09 10.96
C ALA A 60 -2.78 -10.39 9.67
N PRO A 61 -3.35 -10.28 8.45
CA PRO A 61 -2.60 -10.51 7.22
C PRO A 61 -1.45 -9.52 7.01
N VAL A 62 -1.61 -8.25 7.40
CA VAL A 62 -0.55 -7.22 7.29
C VAL A 62 0.53 -7.46 8.33
N LEU A 63 0.15 -7.80 9.56
CA LEU A 63 1.09 -8.07 10.65
C LEU A 63 1.96 -9.31 10.38
N ALA A 64 1.44 -10.30 9.64
CA ALA A 64 2.20 -11.47 9.20
C ALA A 64 3.35 -11.13 8.23
N LEU A 65 3.32 -9.95 7.60
CA LEU A 65 4.34 -9.47 6.66
C LEU A 65 5.43 -8.62 7.34
N ARG A 66 5.50 -8.64 8.67
CA ARG A 66 6.45 -7.83 9.43
C ARG A 66 7.88 -8.10 8.96
N GLY A 67 8.57 -7.03 8.57
CA GLY A 67 9.94 -7.08 8.06
C GLY A 67 10.04 -6.93 6.53
N GLU A 68 8.92 -7.06 5.82
CA GLU A 68 8.83 -6.72 4.40
C GLU A 68 8.39 -5.26 4.21
N PRO A 69 8.77 -4.60 3.10
CA PRO A 69 8.29 -3.26 2.78
C PRO A 69 6.84 -3.32 2.30
N VAL A 70 5.90 -3.00 3.19
CA VAL A 70 4.45 -3.02 2.95
C VAL A 70 3.88 -1.61 2.98
N CYS A 71 2.96 -1.31 2.06
CA CYS A 71 2.13 -0.12 2.13
C CYS A 71 0.68 -0.47 2.46
N VAL A 72 0.03 0.40 3.24
CA VAL A 72 -1.41 0.35 3.53
C VAL A 72 -2.08 1.69 3.28
#